data_AF-A0A4Y1Z7N7-F1
#
_entry.id   AF-A0A4Y1Z7N7-F1
#
_cell.length_a   1.000
_cell.length_b   1.000
_cell.length_c   1.000
_cell.angle_alpha   90.00
_cell.angle_beta   90.00
_cell.angle_gamma   90.00
#
_symmetry.space_group_name_H-M   'P 1'
#
loop_
_entity.id
_entity.type
_entity.pdbx_description
1 polymer ?
#
loop_
_entity_poly.entity_id
_entity_poly.type
_entity_poly.pdbx_seq_one_letter_code
_entity_poly.pdbx_strand_id
1 'polypeptide(L)'
;MFEELFIRLKKYIGSCAGNAVRHASQFYLSIPKEDFISAYNLSLWEAVKSFDPTKGRLKSLVSYRFKMAEATVWRQYETRDENEKDGRSYAKARWDSLDRSLSDSNGDSSVSLIDIIITEHPSTEDTYLSNHAFTNLVQAFAKKKCALCENH
;
A
#
# COMPACT_ATOMS: atom_id res chain seq x y z
N MET A 1 -29.25 -5.56 -22.70
CA MET A 1 -30.07 -5.23 -21.51
C MET A 1 -29.23 -4.96 -20.27
N PHE A 2 -28.36 -5.89 -19.83
CA PHE A 2 -27.48 -5.67 -18.67
C PHE A 2 -26.47 -4.54 -18.87
N GLU A 3 -25.78 -4.48 -20.02
CA GLU A 3 -24.81 -3.42 -20.32
C GLU A 3 -25.40 -2.01 -20.21
N GLU A 4 -26.62 -1.82 -20.71
CA GLU A 4 -27.29 -0.52 -20.66
C GLU A 4 -27.61 -0.08 -19.22
N LEU A 5 -27.99 -1.03 -18.36
CA LEU A 5 -28.19 -0.77 -16.94
C LEU A 5 -26.88 -0.37 -16.25
N PHE A 6 -25.78 -1.05 -16.56
CA PHE A 6 -24.44 -0.70 -16.06
C PHE A 6 -24.01 0.69 -16.50
N ILE A 7 -24.21 1.05 -17.78
CA ILE A 7 -23.89 2.38 -18.31
C ILE A 7 -24.69 3.46 -17.56
N ARG A 8 -26.00 3.23 -17.34
CA ARG A 8 -26.86 4.17 -16.61
C ARG A 8 -26.46 4.32 -15.15
N LEU A 9 -26.04 3.25 -14.50
CA LEU A 9 -25.65 3.24 -13.09
C LEU A 9 -24.18 3.61 -12.85
N LYS A 10 -23.33 3.71 -13.88
CA LYS A 10 -21.90 4.00 -13.76
C LYS A 10 -21.61 5.24 -12.91
N LYS A 11 -22.34 6.35 -13.16
CA LYS A 11 -22.19 7.58 -12.36
C LYS A 11 -22.57 7.37 -10.90
N TYR A 12 -23.68 6.66 -10.65
CA TYR A 12 -24.15 6.35 -9.30
C TYR A 12 -23.15 5.48 -8.53
N ILE A 13 -22.60 4.44 -9.17
CA ILE A 13 -21.54 3.59 -8.61
C ILE A 13 -20.31 4.43 -8.27
N GLY A 14 -19.90 5.32 -9.18
CA GLY A 14 -18.78 6.23 -8.94
C GLY A 14 -18.98 7.15 -7.74
N SER A 15 -20.19 7.66 -7.53
CA SER A 15 -20.55 8.45 -6.34
C SER A 15 -20.55 7.60 -5.07
N CYS A 16 -21.09 6.38 -5.11
CA CYS A 16 -21.07 5.47 -3.96
C CYS A 16 -19.65 5.10 -3.56
N ALA A 17 -18.78 4.80 -4.53
CA ALA A 17 -17.37 4.50 -4.29
C ALA A 17 -16.63 5.71 -3.73
N GLY A 18 -16.86 6.91 -4.27
CA GLY A 18 -16.28 8.14 -3.70
C GLY A 18 -16.70 8.38 -2.24
N ASN A 19 -17.97 8.13 -1.91
CA ASN A 19 -18.44 8.23 -0.53
C ASN A 19 -17.79 7.19 0.39
N ALA A 20 -17.64 5.95 -0.07
CA ALA A 20 -17.00 4.89 0.69
C ALA A 20 -15.50 5.15 0.93
N VAL A 21 -14.78 5.66 -0.06
CA VAL A 21 -13.39 6.10 0.10
C VAL A 21 -13.30 7.23 1.13
N ARG A 22 -14.16 8.24 1.02
CA ARG A 22 -14.20 9.33 2.02
C ARG A 22 -14.49 8.82 3.43
N HIS A 23 -15.39 7.84 3.54
CA HIS A 23 -15.70 7.18 4.80
C HIS A 23 -14.47 6.44 5.34
N ALA A 24 -13.76 5.66 4.51
CA ALA A 24 -12.51 5.01 4.90
C ALA A 24 -11.44 6.01 5.38
N SER A 25 -11.30 7.15 4.70
CA SER A 25 -10.36 8.21 5.09
C SER A 25 -10.64 8.80 6.48
N GLN A 26 -11.90 8.81 6.94
CA GLN A 26 -12.24 9.27 8.30
C GLN A 26 -11.67 8.35 9.39
N PHE A 27 -11.35 7.10 9.05
CA PHE A 27 -10.71 6.13 9.95
C PHE A 27 -9.21 5.97 9.65
N TYR A 28 -8.63 6.92 8.90
CA TYR A 28 -7.23 6.88 8.45
C TYR A 28 -6.90 5.65 7.59
N LEU A 29 -7.92 5.06 6.96
CA LEU A 29 -7.75 3.94 6.04
C LEU A 29 -7.68 4.45 4.61
N SER A 30 -6.78 3.86 3.84
CA SER A 30 -6.63 4.13 2.42
C SER A 30 -7.01 2.89 1.64
N ILE A 31 -8.32 2.74 1.43
CA ILE A 31 -8.89 1.69 0.59
C ILE A 31 -9.04 2.25 -0.84
N PRO A 32 -8.49 1.58 -1.87
CA PRO A 32 -8.61 2.02 -3.25
C PRO A 32 -10.07 2.14 -3.70
N LYS A 33 -10.34 3.16 -4.52
CA LYS A 33 -11.70 3.38 -5.07
C LYS A 33 -12.13 2.23 -5.97
N GLU A 34 -11.17 1.64 -6.66
CA GLU A 34 -11.31 0.56 -7.62
C GLU A 34 -11.88 -0.70 -6.97
N ASP A 35 -11.54 -0.98 -5.71
CA ASP A 35 -12.04 -2.13 -4.97
C ASP A 35 -13.52 -1.97 -4.65
N PHE A 36 -13.93 -0.77 -4.22
CA PHE A 36 -15.35 -0.45 -4.03
C PHE A 36 -16.12 -0.54 -5.34
N ILE A 37 -15.59 0.01 -6.44
CA ILE A 37 -16.22 -0.06 -7.76
C ILE A 37 -16.40 -1.52 -8.20
N SER A 38 -15.37 -2.35 -8.04
CA SER A 38 -15.39 -3.77 -8.41
C SER A 38 -16.43 -4.54 -7.61
N ALA A 39 -16.48 -4.32 -6.29
CA ALA A 39 -17.47 -4.94 -5.42
C ALA A 39 -18.90 -4.49 -5.75
N TYR A 40 -19.12 -3.20 -6.04
CA TYR A 40 -20.43 -2.70 -6.44
C TYR A 40 -20.89 -3.27 -7.77
N ASN A 41 -20.01 -3.34 -8.77
CA ASN A 41 -20.32 -3.93 -10.07
C ASN A 41 -20.71 -5.41 -9.95
N LEU A 42 -19.96 -6.19 -9.16
CA LEU A 42 -20.29 -7.58 -8.90
C LEU A 42 -21.66 -7.70 -8.20
N SER A 43 -21.89 -6.91 -7.16
CA SER A 43 -23.15 -6.95 -6.42
C SER A 43 -24.35 -6.51 -7.27
N LEU A 44 -24.16 -5.58 -8.21
CA LEU A 44 -25.18 -5.14 -9.16
C LEU A 44 -25.54 -6.29 -10.12
N TRP A 45 -24.52 -6.96 -10.67
CA TRP A 45 -24.71 -8.11 -11.54
C TRP A 45 -25.53 -9.20 -10.85
N GLU A 46 -25.14 -9.57 -9.63
CA GLU A 46 -25.85 -10.57 -8.83
C GLU A 46 -27.29 -10.12 -8.49
N ALA A 47 -27.48 -8.86 -8.13
CA ALA A 47 -28.78 -8.30 -7.79
C ALA A 47 -29.74 -8.37 -8.99
N VAL A 48 -29.27 -8.01 -10.19
CA VAL A 48 -30.09 -8.02 -11.40
C VAL A 48 -30.34 -9.46 -11.88
N LYS A 49 -29.33 -10.34 -11.79
CA LYS A 49 -29.48 -11.77 -12.12
C LYS A 49 -30.51 -12.47 -11.23
N SER A 50 -30.60 -12.08 -9.96
CA SER A 50 -31.54 -12.66 -8.98
C SER A 50 -32.84 -11.87 -8.82
N PHE A 51 -33.04 -10.80 -9.59
CA PHE A 51 -34.19 -9.92 -9.42
C PHE A 51 -35.46 -10.58 -9.94
N ASP A 52 -36.45 -10.65 -9.04
CA ASP A 52 -37.81 -11.09 -9.35
C ASP A 52 -38.74 -9.87 -9.28
N PRO A 53 -39.33 -9.42 -10.41
CA PRO A 53 -40.21 -8.25 -10.45
C PRO A 53 -41.41 -8.34 -9.51
N THR A 54 -41.83 -9.55 -9.14
CA THR A 54 -42.98 -9.78 -8.27
C THR A 54 -42.65 -9.58 -6.79
N LYS A 55 -41.37 -9.62 -6.42
CA LYS A 55 -40.91 -9.64 -5.01
C LYS A 55 -40.46 -8.29 -4.47
N GLY A 56 -40.39 -7.24 -5.30
CA GLY A 56 -40.12 -5.90 -4.80
C GLY A 56 -39.44 -4.96 -5.81
N ARG A 57 -38.88 -3.87 -5.28
CA ARG A 57 -38.26 -2.81 -6.08
C ARG A 57 -36.77 -3.06 -6.27
N LEU A 58 -36.31 -3.07 -7.53
CA LEU A 58 -34.89 -3.23 -7.86
C LEU A 58 -34.01 -2.19 -7.15
N LYS A 59 -34.47 -0.95 -7.01
CA LYS A 59 -33.73 0.13 -6.34
C LYS A 59 -33.36 -0.22 -4.90
N SER A 60 -34.32 -0.70 -4.10
CA SER A 60 -34.04 -1.05 -2.69
C SER A 60 -33.13 -2.27 -2.59
N LEU A 61 -33.30 -3.25 -3.48
CA LEU A 61 -32.40 -4.41 -3.56
C LEU A 61 -30.96 -3.98 -3.86
N VAL A 62 -30.76 -3.13 -4.87
CA VAL A 62 -29.43 -2.64 -5.26
C VAL A 62 -28.81 -1.82 -4.13
N SER A 63 -29.55 -0.91 -3.50
CA SER A 63 -29.04 -0.14 -2.35
C SER A 63 -28.64 -1.03 -1.18
N TYR A 64 -29.41 -2.07 -0.87
CA TYR A 64 -29.06 -3.05 0.17
C TYR A 64 -27.80 -3.83 -0.21
N ARG A 65 -27.72 -4.33 -1.45
CA ARG A 65 -26.57 -5.10 -1.96
C ARG A 65 -25.29 -4.26 -1.99
N PHE A 66 -25.38 -2.97 -2.30
CA PHE A 66 -24.22 -2.07 -2.26
C PHE A 66 -23.71 -1.89 -0.83
N LYS A 67 -24.58 -1.71 0.16
CA LYS A 67 -24.15 -1.68 1.57
C LYS A 67 -23.43 -2.95 2.00
N MET A 68 -23.92 -4.12 1.56
CA MET A 68 -23.26 -5.39 1.84
C MET A 68 -21.90 -5.49 1.14
N ALA A 69 -21.82 -5.06 -0.12
CA ALA A 69 -20.58 -5.06 -0.89
C ALA A 69 -19.53 -4.14 -0.28
N GLU A 70 -19.92 -2.94 0.16
CA GLU A 70 -19.04 -2.02 0.90
C GLU A 70 -18.49 -2.73 2.15
N ALA A 71 -19.36 -3.29 3.00
CA ALA A 71 -18.92 -4.01 4.19
C ALA A 71 -17.97 -5.19 3.88
N THR A 72 -18.14 -5.86 2.73
CA THR A 72 -17.22 -6.91 2.29
C THR A 72 -15.84 -6.35 1.95
N VAL A 73 -15.76 -5.21 1.24
CA VAL A 73 -14.48 -4.55 0.98
C VAL A 73 -13.80 -4.18 2.29
N TRP A 74 -14.52 -3.57 3.23
CA TRP A 74 -13.97 -3.26 4.55
C TRP A 74 -13.39 -4.51 5.23
N ARG A 75 -14.10 -5.65 5.21
CA ARG A 75 -13.59 -6.91 5.79
C ARG A 75 -12.34 -7.46 5.09
N GLN A 76 -12.13 -7.20 3.80
CA GLN A 76 -10.92 -7.65 3.10
C GLN A 76 -9.67 -6.93 3.61
N TYR A 77 -9.84 -5.69 4.05
CA TYR A 77 -8.80 -4.85 4.63
C TYR A 77 -8.69 -4.99 6.16
N GLU A 78 -9.53 -5.83 6.75
CA GLU A 78 -9.48 -6.17 8.17
C GLU A 78 -8.32 -7.13 8.42
N THR A 79 -7.42 -6.73 9.31
CA THR A 79 -6.37 -7.55 9.90
C THR A 79 -6.80 -8.02 11.28
N ARG A 80 -6.56 -9.28 11.59
CA ARG A 80 -6.75 -9.76 12.97
C ARG A 80 -5.54 -9.36 13.80
N ASP A 81 -5.80 -8.71 14.93
CA ASP A 81 -4.79 -8.43 15.97
C ASP A 81 -5.36 -8.93 17.29
N GLU A 82 -4.61 -9.78 18.00
CA GLU A 82 -5.01 -10.37 19.27
C GLU A 82 -5.02 -9.34 20.42
N ASN A 83 -4.40 -8.17 20.22
CA ASN A 83 -4.28 -7.13 21.23
C ASN A 83 -5.38 -6.06 21.19
N GLU A 84 -6.25 -6.08 20.16
CA GLU A 84 -7.36 -5.13 20.06
C GLU A 84 -8.67 -5.71 20.64
N LYS A 85 -9.45 -4.85 21.29
CA LYS A 85 -10.60 -5.20 22.16
C LYS A 85 -11.67 -6.09 21.51
N ASP A 86 -11.76 -6.10 20.17
CA ASP A 86 -12.69 -6.92 19.37
C ASP A 86 -11.98 -7.84 18.36
N GLY A 87 -10.64 -7.92 18.38
CA GLY A 87 -9.84 -8.73 17.46
C GLY A 87 -9.78 -8.22 16.01
N ARG A 88 -10.33 -7.02 15.73
CA ARG A 88 -10.45 -6.41 14.40
C ARG A 88 -9.60 -5.16 14.27
N SER A 89 -8.43 -5.32 13.66
CA SER A 89 -7.54 -4.22 13.32
C SER A 89 -7.62 -3.87 11.86
N TYR A 90 -7.25 -2.64 11.52
CA TYR A 90 -7.09 -2.20 10.14
C TYR A 90 -5.67 -1.64 9.92
N ALA A 91 -4.71 -2.06 10.73
CA ALA A 91 -3.35 -1.54 10.73
C ALA A 91 -2.67 -1.61 9.35
N LYS A 92 -2.93 -2.66 8.55
CA LYS A 92 -2.39 -2.80 7.18
C LYS A 92 -3.00 -1.82 6.17
N ALA A 93 -4.20 -1.32 6.42
CA ALA A 93 -4.90 -0.39 5.54
C ALA A 93 -4.63 1.07 5.90
N ARG A 94 -3.99 1.33 7.04
CA ARG A 94 -3.43 2.63 7.39
C ARG A 94 -2.12 2.80 6.63
N TRP A 95 -1.97 3.91 5.92
CA TRP A 95 -0.66 4.26 5.37
C TRP A 95 0.24 4.59 6.55
N ASP A 96 1.34 3.86 6.66
CA ASP A 96 2.34 4.15 7.68
C ASP A 96 2.96 5.53 7.37
N SER A 97 3.11 6.35 8.40
CA SER A 97 3.71 7.68 8.21
C SER A 97 5.18 7.49 7.88
N LEU A 98 5.69 8.16 6.84
CA LEU A 98 7.13 8.16 6.53
C LEU A 98 7.96 8.81 7.65
N ASP A 99 7.32 9.68 8.44
CA ASP A 99 7.90 10.33 9.63
C ASP A 99 7.80 9.46 10.89
N ARG A 100 7.30 8.22 10.78
CA ARG A 100 7.30 7.26 11.89
C ARG A 100 8.74 7.05 12.36
N SER A 101 8.97 7.33 13.64
CA SER A 101 10.21 6.93 14.32
C SER A 101 10.26 5.41 14.42
N LEU A 102 11.33 4.82 13.91
CA LEU A 102 11.72 3.47 14.23
C LEU A 102 12.50 3.54 15.53
N SER A 103 11.81 3.49 16.67
CA SER A 103 12.49 3.41 17.95
C SER A 103 13.23 2.09 18.04
N ASP A 104 14.56 2.13 17.96
CA ASP A 104 15.37 1.09 18.56
C ASP A 104 15.14 1.15 20.08
N SER A 105 15.09 0.00 20.73
CA SER A 105 14.76 -0.13 22.16
C SER A 105 15.81 0.48 23.11
N ASN A 106 16.78 1.23 22.57
CA ASN A 106 17.91 1.83 23.28
C ASN A 106 18.07 3.30 22.90
N GLY A 107 17.08 4.13 23.25
CA GLY A 107 17.24 5.51 23.74
C GLY A 107 17.87 6.61 22.86
N ASP A 108 18.66 6.30 21.84
CA ASP A 108 19.40 7.30 21.07
C ASP A 108 19.40 6.93 19.58
N SER A 109 18.51 7.59 18.85
CA SER A 109 18.52 7.91 17.41
C SER A 109 17.12 7.69 16.82
N SER A 110 16.44 8.80 16.53
CA SER A 110 15.15 8.83 15.83
C SER A 110 15.36 8.62 14.34
N VAL A 111 15.74 7.41 13.92
CA VAL A 111 15.77 7.04 12.51
C VAL A 111 14.32 6.96 12.03
N SER A 112 13.97 7.77 11.05
CA SER A 112 12.66 7.73 10.41
C SER A 112 12.66 6.80 9.20
N LEU A 113 11.49 6.33 8.78
CA LEU A 113 11.38 5.50 7.57
C LEU A 113 11.86 6.24 6.32
N ILE A 114 11.65 7.57 6.26
CA ILE A 114 12.14 8.40 5.17
C ILE A 114 13.68 8.40 5.10
N ASP A 115 14.39 8.40 6.23
CA ASP A 115 15.86 8.37 6.26
C ASP A 115 16.42 7.07 5.68
N ILE A 116 15.72 5.95 5.86
CA ILE A 116 16.10 4.64 5.32
C ILE A 116 15.82 4.54 3.81
N ILE A 117 14.74 5.16 3.34
CA ILE A 117 14.37 5.11 1.92
C ILE A 117 15.19 6.11 1.08
N ILE A 118 15.49 7.27 1.65
CA ILE A 118 16.25 8.34 0.98
C ILE A 118 17.76 8.12 1.08
N THR A 119 18.26 7.28 2.00
CA THR A 119 19.69 6.99 2.03
C THR A 119 20.11 6.41 0.69
N GLU A 120 20.80 7.23 -0.10
CA GLU A 120 21.43 6.86 -1.35
C GLU A 120 22.37 5.70 -1.03
N HIS A 121 21.92 4.48 -1.27
CA HIS A 121 22.83 3.36 -1.30
C HIS A 121 23.79 3.65 -2.44
N PRO A 122 25.11 3.81 -2.18
CA PRO A 122 26.07 4.01 -3.25
C PRO A 122 25.88 2.84 -4.21
N SER A 123 25.80 3.14 -5.51
CA SER A 123 25.57 2.07 -6.48
C SER A 123 26.67 1.01 -6.32
N THR A 124 26.36 -0.23 -6.64
CA THR A 124 27.35 -1.32 -6.61
C THR A 124 28.59 -0.95 -7.43
N GLU A 125 28.40 -0.15 -8.48
CA GLU A 125 29.44 0.40 -9.34
C GLU A 125 30.30 1.44 -8.60
N ASP A 126 29.71 2.42 -7.92
CA ASP A 126 30.45 3.44 -7.15
C ASP A 126 31.29 2.81 -6.02
N THR A 127 30.71 1.81 -5.36
CA THR A 127 31.40 1.04 -4.31
C THR A 127 32.59 0.26 -4.88
N TYR A 128 32.43 -0.33 -6.08
CA TYR A 128 33.51 -1.02 -6.77
C TYR A 128 34.62 -0.06 -7.21
N LEU A 129 34.27 1.09 -7.79
CA LEU A 129 35.22 2.10 -8.25
C LEU A 129 36.07 2.64 -7.09
N SER A 130 35.44 2.91 -5.94
CA SER A 130 36.14 3.38 -4.74
C SER A 130 37.13 2.33 -4.20
N ASN A 131 36.69 1.06 -4.08
CA ASN A 131 37.55 -0.03 -3.63
C ASN A 131 38.70 -0.33 -4.62
N HIS A 132 38.44 -0.23 -5.92
CA HIS A 132 39.46 -0.41 -6.96
C HIS A 132 40.48 0.74 -6.94
N ALA A 133 40.05 1.98 -6.74
CA ALA A 133 40.96 3.12 -6.58
C ALA A 133 41.85 2.97 -5.33
N PHE A 134 41.26 2.56 -4.21
CA PHE A 134 42.00 2.32 -2.97
C PHE A 134 43.05 1.20 -3.11
N THR A 135 42.67 0.06 -3.69
CA THR A 135 43.58 -1.07 -3.91
C THR A 135 44.74 -0.70 -4.84
N ASN A 136 44.49 0.06 -5.90
CA ASN A 136 45.55 0.57 -6.78
C ASN A 136 46.51 1.51 -6.04
N LEU A 137 45.99 2.38 -5.17
CA LEU A 137 46.81 3.27 -4.36
C LEU A 137 47.70 2.48 -3.39
N VAL A 138 47.16 1.47 -2.71
CA VAL A 138 47.93 0.57 -1.83
C VAL A 138 49.02 -0.17 -2.62
N GLN A 139 48.71 -0.69 -3.80
CA GLN A 139 49.69 -1.36 -4.66
C GLN A 139 50.79 -0.40 -5.15
N ALA A 140 50.44 0.84 -5.50
CA ALA A 140 51.41 1.86 -5.89
C ALA A 140 52.36 2.22 -4.73
N PHE A 141 51.84 2.34 -3.51
CA PHE A 141 52.65 2.54 -2.31
C PHE A 141 53.56 1.34 -2.01
N ALA A 142 53.05 0.11 -2.14
CA ALA A 142 53.83 -1.11 -1.94
C ALA A 142 54.99 -1.21 -2.95
N LYS A 143 54.73 -0.94 -4.25
CA LYS A 143 55.77 -0.89 -5.30
C LYS A 143 56.82 0.18 -5.02
N LYS A 144 56.41 1.37 -4.55
CA LYS A 144 57.32 2.47 -4.24
C LYS A 144 58.21 2.16 -3.03
N LYS A 145 57.71 1.39 -2.04
CA LYS A 145 58.52 0.86 -0.94
C LYS A 145 59.52 -0.22 -1.40
N CYS A 146 59.14 -1.14 -2.30
CA CYS A 146 60.09 -2.12 -2.84
C CYS A 146 61.26 -1.47 -3.58
N ALA A 147 61.02 -0.45 -4.40
CA ALA A 147 62.08 0.25 -5.14
C ALA A 147 63.07 1.03 -4.26
N LEU A 148 62.68 1.35 -3.01
CA LEU A 148 63.55 2.00 -2.02
C LEU A 148 64.39 0.99 -1.22
N CYS A 149 64.04 -0.30 -1.23
CA CYS A 149 64.80 -1.36 -0.55
C CYS A 149 65.84 -2.04 -1.46
N GLU A 150 65.81 -1.82 -2.78
CA GLU A 150 66.76 -2.41 -3.74
C GLU A 150 68.00 -1.54 -4.01
N ASN A 151 68.09 -0.34 -3.42
CA ASN A 151 69.21 0.59 -3.59
C ASN A 151 70.07 0.76 -2.32
N HIS A 152 70.12 -0.24 -1.44
CA HIS A 152 70.97 -0.20 -0.24
C HIS A 152 71.78 -1.48 -0.04
#